data_AF-A0A2V7D7S2-F1
#
_entry.id   AF-A0A2V7D7S2-F1
#
_cell.length_a   1.000
_cell.length_b   1.000
_cell.length_c   1.000
_cell.angle_alpha   90.00
_cell.angle_beta   90.00
_cell.angle_gamma   90.00
#
_symmetry.space_group_name_H-M   'P 1'
#
loop_
_entity.id
_entity.type
_entity.pdbx_description
1 polymer ?
#
loop_
_entity_poly.entity_id
_entity_poly.type
_entity_poly.pdbx_seq_one_letter_code
_entity_poly.pdbx_strand_id
1 'polypeptide(L)'
;MQVECSKCSQAIALTDIIQSSEGCLSHADCKRPQVLTPEERALVFIYCSEHNVAHCPVCDLGFRFAKLGADPMTGRTNLCTRCRRDLTEDVRAHLFGCAMLPAEVRRRAHEVREAAQHLVKQSQQVRERSDVLIREAEAALFERQRLLREAMAKRTTS
;
A
#
# COMPACT_ATOMS: atom_id res chain seq x y z
N MET A 1 12.15 3.18 -20.79
CA MET A 1 11.21 2.10 -20.39
C MET A 1 10.98 2.27 -18.90
N GLN A 2 9.80 2.74 -18.47
CA GLN A 2 9.47 2.85 -17.05
C GLN A 2 8.98 1.49 -16.57
N VAL A 3 9.56 0.98 -15.49
CA VAL A 3 9.13 -0.27 -14.86
C VAL A 3 7.93 0.07 -13.98
N GLU A 4 6.82 -0.65 -14.18
CA GLU A 4 5.61 -0.46 -13.38
C GLU A 4 5.51 -1.52 -12.29
N CYS A 5 4.97 -1.12 -11.15
CA CYS A 5 4.69 -2.01 -10.04
C CYS A 5 3.59 -3.00 -10.43
N SER A 6 3.87 -4.29 -10.39
CA SER A 6 2.91 -5.36 -10.70
C SER A 6 1.67 -5.36 -9.80
N LYS A 7 1.75 -4.71 -8.63
CA LYS A 7 0.65 -4.63 -7.64
C LYS A 7 -0.22 -3.38 -7.82
N CYS A 8 0.32 -2.24 -8.27
CA CYS A 8 -0.44 -0.99 -8.39
C CYS A 8 -0.46 -0.33 -9.76
N SER A 9 0.28 -0.85 -10.73
CA SER A 9 0.42 -0.29 -12.08
C SER A 9 0.86 1.19 -12.08
N GLN A 10 1.51 1.63 -11.00
CA GLN A 10 2.20 2.92 -10.94
C GLN A 10 3.66 2.73 -11.31
N ALA A 11 4.25 3.75 -11.93
CA ALA A 11 5.68 3.76 -12.24
C ALA A 11 6.50 3.66 -10.95
N ILE A 12 7.46 2.74 -10.93
CA ILE A 12 8.41 2.59 -9.83
C ILE A 12 9.49 3.67 -9.99
N ALA A 13 9.58 4.57 -9.01
CA ALA A 13 10.64 5.56 -8.92
C ALA A 13 11.93 4.96 -8.31
N LEU A 14 13.08 5.58 -8.61
CA LEU A 14 14.39 5.20 -8.04
C LEU A 14 14.44 5.26 -6.50
N THR A 15 13.53 6.03 -5.90
CA THR A 15 13.41 6.20 -4.45
C THR A 15 12.51 5.16 -3.80
N ASP A 16 11.79 4.34 -4.57
CA ASP A 16 10.84 3.37 -4.03
C ASP A 16 11.57 2.13 -3.55
N ILE A 17 11.10 1.56 -2.44
CA ILE A 17 11.60 0.27 -1.96
C ILE A 17 10.92 -0.81 -2.80
N ILE A 18 11.70 -1.64 -3.49
CA ILE A 18 11.19 -2.63 -4.44
C ILE A 18 11.29 -4.03 -3.85
N GLN A 19 10.22 -4.80 -3.95
CA GLN A 19 10.19 -6.23 -3.70
C GLN A 19 10.07 -6.98 -5.03
N SER A 20 10.99 -7.91 -5.26
CA SER A 20 10.96 -8.86 -6.38
C SER A 20 10.41 -10.20 -5.90
N SER A 21 9.36 -10.70 -6.54
CA SER A 21 8.84 -12.05 -6.34
C SER A 21 8.45 -12.66 -7.68
N GLU A 22 8.93 -13.87 -7.99
CA GLU A 22 8.56 -14.61 -9.21
C GLU A 22 8.74 -13.80 -10.51
N GLY A 23 9.80 -12.98 -10.59
CA GLY A 23 10.10 -12.18 -11.77
C GLY A 23 9.27 -10.90 -11.92
N CYS A 24 8.38 -10.60 -10.97
CA CYS A 24 7.61 -9.35 -10.94
C CYS A 24 8.19 -8.35 -9.92
N LEU A 25 8.27 -7.08 -10.31
CA LEU A 25 8.69 -5.99 -9.42
C LEU A 25 7.47 -5.26 -8.85
N SER A 26 7.48 -5.03 -7.55
CA SER A 26 6.41 -4.30 -6.86
C SER A 26 6.98 -3.40 -5.77
N HIS A 27 6.32 -2.28 -5.41
CA HIS A 27 6.72 -1.55 -4.22
C HIS A 27 6.58 -2.46 -2.98
N ALA A 28 7.55 -2.42 -2.08
CA ALA A 28 7.56 -3.21 -0.84
C ALA A 28 6.46 -2.76 0.13
N ASP A 29 6.07 -1.49 0.04
CA ASP A 29 4.97 -0.85 0.74
C ASP A 29 3.81 -0.52 -0.20
N CYS A 30 3.70 -1.24 -1.33
CA CYS A 30 2.72 -0.95 -2.36
C CYS A 30 1.31 -0.80 -1.79
N LYS A 31 0.87 0.45 -1.66
CA LYS A 31 -0.53 0.80 -1.50
C LYS A 31 -1.21 0.53 -2.83
N ARG A 32 -1.55 -0.74 -3.08
CA ARG A 32 -2.43 -1.19 -4.17
C ARG A 32 -3.53 -0.12 -4.37
N PRO A 33 -3.93 0.27 -5.60
CA PRO A 33 -5.18 0.97 -5.84
C PRO A 33 -6.22 0.01 -5.29
N GLN A 34 -6.69 0.33 -4.08
CA GLN A 34 -7.22 -0.66 -3.16
C GLN A 34 -8.60 -1.04 -3.63
N VAL A 35 -8.71 -2.01 -4.55
CA VAL A 35 -10.00 -2.60 -4.92
C VAL A 35 -10.78 -2.86 -3.65
N LEU A 36 -12.04 -2.43 -3.62
CA LEU A 36 -12.89 -2.65 -2.45
C LEU A 36 -12.89 -4.13 -2.10
N THR A 37 -12.70 -4.45 -0.81
CA THR A 37 -12.78 -5.83 -0.35
C THR A 37 -14.18 -6.39 -0.61
N PRO A 38 -14.36 -7.72 -0.69
CA PRO A 38 -15.69 -8.31 -0.81
C PRO A 38 -16.68 -7.80 0.24
N GLU A 39 -16.22 -7.59 1.47
CA GLU A 39 -16.99 -7.05 2.58
C GLU A 39 -17.35 -5.58 2.34
N GLU A 40 -16.38 -4.73 1.94
CA GLU A 40 -16.64 -3.34 1.59
C GLU A 40 -17.69 -3.25 0.47
N ARG A 41 -17.56 -4.05 -0.60
CA ARG A 41 -18.54 -4.07 -1.70
C ARG A 41 -19.92 -4.51 -1.22
N ALA A 42 -20.00 -5.53 -0.36
CA ALA A 42 -21.26 -5.99 0.19
C ALA A 42 -21.92 -4.89 1.03
N LEU A 43 -21.16 -4.18 1.86
CA LEU A 43 -21.67 -3.07 2.66
C LEU A 43 -22.17 -1.90 1.80
N VAL A 44 -21.44 -1.53 0.74
CA VAL A 44 -21.92 -0.51 -0.20
C VAL A 44 -23.22 -0.95 -0.86
N PHE A 45 -23.27 -2.21 -1.31
CA PHE A 45 -24.44 -2.74 -2.01
C PHE A 45 -25.68 -2.82 -1.11
N ILE A 46 -25.53 -3.24 0.14
CA ILE A 46 -26.65 -3.43 1.07
C ILE A 46 -27.13 -2.09 1.64
N TYR A 47 -26.22 -1.22 2.07
CA TYR A 47 -26.57 -0.03 2.86
C TYR A 47 -26.42 1.30 2.11
N CYS A 48 -25.68 1.34 1.00
CA CYS A 48 -25.31 2.58 0.32
C CYS A 48 -25.62 2.61 -1.18
N SER A 49 -26.52 1.73 -1.65
CA SER A 49 -26.88 1.61 -3.07
C SER A 49 -27.65 2.82 -3.60
N GLU A 50 -28.42 3.49 -2.75
CA GLU A 50 -29.38 4.53 -3.15
C GLU A 50 -28.88 5.97 -2.98
N HIS A 51 -27.63 6.18 -2.54
CA HIS A 51 -27.07 7.52 -2.38
C HIS A 51 -25.64 7.64 -2.93
N ASN A 52 -25.15 8.88 -2.97
CA ASN A 52 -23.82 9.16 -3.50
C ASN A 52 -22.75 8.64 -2.54
N VAL A 53 -21.94 7.71 -3.03
CA VAL A 53 -20.87 7.06 -2.27
C VAL A 53 -19.50 7.60 -2.61
N ALA A 54 -19.36 8.30 -3.74
CA ALA A 54 -18.11 8.91 -4.15
C ALA A 54 -18.36 10.27 -4.77
N HIS A 55 -17.37 11.14 -4.65
CA HIS A 55 -17.34 12.45 -5.28
C HIS A 55 -16.06 12.58 -6.08
N CYS A 56 -16.16 12.94 -7.36
CA CYS A 56 -14.99 13.18 -8.18
C CYS A 56 -14.55 14.64 -8.06
N PRO A 57 -13.38 14.96 -7.47
CA PRO A 57 -12.96 16.35 -7.28
C PRO A 57 -12.58 17.07 -8.58
N VAL A 58 -12.33 16.32 -9.66
CA VAL A 58 -11.99 16.88 -10.98
C VAL A 58 -13.24 17.24 -11.76
N CYS A 59 -14.27 16.40 -11.67
CA CYS A 59 -15.50 16.59 -12.43
C CYS A 59 -16.61 17.26 -11.62
N ASP A 60 -16.42 17.40 -10.31
CA ASP A 60 -17.39 17.91 -9.34
C ASP A 60 -18.72 17.14 -9.39
N LEU A 61 -18.64 15.81 -9.56
CA LEU A 61 -19.81 14.94 -9.70
C LEU A 61 -19.86 13.90 -8.58
N GLY A 62 -21.04 13.78 -7.98
CA GLY A 62 -21.39 12.70 -7.07
C GLY A 62 -21.82 11.44 -7.84
N PHE A 63 -21.39 10.28 -7.37
CA PHE A 63 -21.71 8.99 -7.98
C PHE A 63 -22.33 8.04 -6.95
N ARG A 64 -23.45 7.43 -7.34
CA ARG A 64 -23.93 6.17 -6.75
C ARG A 64 -23.01 5.03 -7.14
N PHE A 65 -22.91 4.00 -6.31
CA PHE A 65 -22.01 2.87 -6.55
C PHE A 65 -22.22 2.21 -7.92
N ALA A 66 -23.47 1.96 -8.30
CA ALA A 66 -23.84 1.37 -9.59
C ALA A 66 -23.53 2.25 -10.81
N LYS A 67 -23.21 3.53 -10.61
CA LYS A 67 -22.88 4.49 -11.67
C LYS A 67 -21.38 4.73 -11.82
N LEU A 68 -20.56 4.07 -11.00
CA LEU A 68 -19.12 4.11 -11.17
C LEU A 68 -18.69 3.28 -12.38
N GLY A 69 -17.69 3.78 -13.09
CA GLY A 69 -17.09 3.12 -14.23
C GLY A 69 -16.23 1.92 -13.83
N ALA A 70 -16.13 0.98 -14.75
CA ALA A 70 -15.16 -0.10 -14.71
C ALA A 70 -14.25 -0.03 -15.94
N ASP A 71 -13.11 -0.70 -15.83
CA ASP A 71 -12.15 -0.92 -16.90
C ASP A 71 -11.97 -2.43 -17.08
N PRO A 72 -12.63 -3.06 -18.07
CA PRO A 72 -12.55 -4.50 -18.27
C PRO A 72 -11.14 -4.98 -18.65
N MET A 73 -10.34 -4.12 -19.30
CA MET A 73 -9.00 -4.50 -19.78
C MET A 73 -7.99 -4.53 -18.65
N THR A 74 -8.12 -3.61 -17.68
CA THR A 74 -7.23 -3.53 -16.51
C THR A 74 -7.82 -4.13 -15.23
N GLY A 75 -9.10 -4.56 -15.27
CA GLY A 75 -9.84 -5.05 -14.11
C GLY A 75 -10.14 -3.98 -13.06
N ARG A 76 -9.88 -2.69 -13.35
CA ARG A 76 -10.10 -1.59 -12.41
C ARG A 76 -11.58 -1.28 -12.27
N THR A 77 -12.01 -0.97 -11.06
CA THR A 77 -13.40 -0.64 -10.74
C THR A 77 -13.47 0.69 -9.99
N ASN A 78 -14.67 1.23 -9.79
CA ASN A 78 -14.90 2.48 -9.06
C ASN A 78 -14.31 3.73 -9.73
N LEU A 79 -14.31 3.78 -11.06
CA LEU A 79 -13.74 4.89 -11.81
C LEU A 79 -14.77 6.01 -12.05
N CYS A 80 -14.31 7.25 -12.13
CA CYS A 80 -15.14 8.32 -12.68
C CYS A 80 -15.47 8.02 -14.16
N THR A 81 -16.73 8.13 -14.55
CA THR A 81 -17.14 7.88 -15.94
C THR A 81 -16.66 8.95 -16.93
N ARG A 82 -16.27 10.14 -16.45
CA ARG A 82 -15.77 11.24 -17.29
C ARG A 82 -14.25 11.25 -17.41
N CYS A 83 -13.56 11.37 -16.27
CA CYS A 83 -12.09 11.52 -16.25
C CYS A 83 -11.33 10.22 -15.96
N ARG A 84 -12.03 9.09 -15.76
CA ARG A 84 -11.44 7.77 -15.44
C ARG A 84 -10.57 7.74 -14.18
N ARG A 85 -10.61 8.79 -13.34
CA ARG A 85 -9.95 8.82 -12.04
C ARG A 85 -10.50 7.72 -11.14
N ASP A 86 -9.60 7.09 -10.39
CA ASP A 86 -9.95 6.12 -9.37
C ASP A 86 -10.66 6.81 -8.20
N LEU A 87 -11.88 6.39 -7.89
CA LEU A 87 -12.66 6.89 -6.77
C LEU A 87 -12.79 5.86 -5.65
N THR A 88 -11.98 4.78 -5.68
CA THR A 88 -12.13 3.70 -4.70
C THR A 88 -11.92 4.19 -3.27
N GLU A 89 -10.95 5.08 -3.05
CA GLU A 89 -10.72 5.64 -1.72
C GLU A 89 -11.87 6.56 -1.27
N ASP A 90 -12.51 7.28 -2.19
CA ASP A 90 -13.70 8.07 -1.88
C ASP A 90 -14.87 7.17 -1.45
N VAL A 91 -15.09 6.05 -2.15
CA VAL A 91 -16.10 5.05 -1.76
C VAL A 91 -15.81 4.47 -0.38
N ARG A 92 -14.54 4.16 -0.11
CA ARG A 92 -14.10 3.66 1.19
C ARG A 92 -14.29 4.69 2.30
N ALA A 93 -13.89 5.94 2.07
CA ALA A 93 -14.11 7.03 3.02
C ALA A 93 -15.60 7.21 3.34
N HIS A 94 -16.46 7.12 2.32
CA HIS A 94 -17.90 7.15 2.50
C HIS A 94 -18.40 6.02 3.39
N LEU A 95 -18.02 4.76 3.14
CA LEU A 95 -18.42 3.62 3.98
C LEU A 95 -18.13 3.87 5.47
N PHE A 96 -17.02 4.52 5.76
CA PHE A 96 -16.61 4.75 7.13
C PHE A 96 -17.27 5.96 7.79
N GLY A 97 -17.72 6.94 7.00
CA GLY A 97 -18.47 8.10 7.48
C GLY A 97 -19.99 7.99 7.38
N CYS A 98 -20.52 7.00 6.66
CA CYS A 98 -21.93 6.96 6.29
C CYS A 98 -22.83 6.74 7.51
N ALA A 99 -23.81 7.62 7.70
CA ALA A 99 -24.78 7.53 8.78
C ALA A 99 -25.77 6.36 8.62
N MET A 100 -25.95 5.86 7.40
CA MET A 100 -26.89 4.77 7.08
C MET A 100 -26.34 3.38 7.44
N LEU A 101 -25.03 3.25 7.70
CA LEU A 101 -24.44 2.00 8.14
C LEU A 101 -24.75 1.74 9.63
N PRO A 102 -25.13 0.51 10.01
CA PRO A 102 -25.37 0.17 11.40
C PRO A 102 -24.18 0.54 12.29
N ALA A 103 -24.46 1.11 13.46
CA ALA A 103 -23.43 1.62 14.36
C ALA A 103 -22.37 0.57 14.73
N GLU A 104 -22.81 -0.69 14.90
CA GLU A 104 -21.92 -1.82 15.19
C GLU A 104 -20.95 -2.12 14.05
N VAL A 105 -21.45 -2.12 12.81
CA VAL A 105 -20.61 -2.34 11.62
C VAL A 105 -19.57 -1.24 11.50
N ARG A 106 -19.96 0.02 11.74
CA ARG A 106 -19.02 1.16 11.72
C ARG A 106 -17.95 1.01 12.79
N ARG A 107 -18.36 0.71 14.04
CA ARG A 107 -17.43 0.54 15.17
C ARG A 107 -16.40 -0.54 14.89
N ARG A 108 -16.85 -1.73 14.50
CA ARG A 108 -15.97 -2.85 14.18
C ARG A 108 -15.02 -2.53 13.01
N ALA A 109 -15.51 -1.82 11.99
CA ALA A 109 -14.69 -1.38 10.88
C ALA A 109 -13.62 -0.36 11.30
N HIS A 110 -13.89 0.51 12.28
CA HIS A 110 -12.89 1.40 12.88
C HIS A 110 -11.84 0.62 13.67
N GLU A 111 -12.25 -0.28 14.56
CA GLU A 111 -11.36 -1.12 15.36
C GLU A 111 -10.37 -1.92 14.49
N VAL A 112 -10.87 -2.55 13.42
CA VAL A 112 -10.03 -3.31 12.48
C VAL A 112 -8.98 -2.42 11.81
N ARG A 113 -9.33 -1.18 11.47
CA ARG A 113 -8.38 -0.25 10.83
C ARG A 113 -7.34 0.27 11.80
N GLU A 114 -7.74 0.61 13.02
CA GLU A 114 -6.78 1.00 14.06
C GLU A 114 -5.80 -0.14 14.35
N ALA A 115 -6.31 -1.37 14.46
CA ALA A 115 -5.46 -2.56 14.61
C ALA A 115 -4.52 -2.75 13.41
N ALA A 116 -5.02 -2.60 12.18
CA ALA A 116 -4.18 -2.70 10.97
C ALA A 116 -3.10 -1.60 10.92
N GLN A 117 -3.43 -0.36 11.26
CA GLN A 117 -2.48 0.75 11.35
C GLN A 117 -1.41 0.48 12.40
N HIS A 118 -1.81 -0.06 13.56
CA HIS A 118 -0.88 -0.46 14.61
C HIS A 118 0.07 -1.56 14.13
N LEU A 119 -0.44 -2.59 13.45
CA LEU A 119 0.39 -3.67 12.89
C LEU A 119 1.37 -3.17 11.83
N VAL A 120 0.95 -2.26 10.94
CA VAL A 120 1.85 -1.63 9.95
C VAL A 120 2.97 -0.88 10.66
N LYS A 121 2.65 -0.10 11.70
CA LYS A 121 3.65 0.63 12.49
C LYS A 121 4.63 -0.34 13.18
N GLN A 122 4.12 -1.40 13.80
CA GLN A 122 4.96 -2.41 14.44
C GLN A 122 5.87 -3.12 13.42
N SER A 123 5.34 -3.48 12.25
CA SER A 123 6.12 -4.09 11.18
C SER A 123 7.25 -3.17 10.72
N GLN A 124 6.97 -1.87 10.55
CA GLN A 124 7.95 -0.87 10.17
C GLN A 124 9.07 -0.75 11.23
N GLN A 125 8.72 -0.67 12.51
CA GLN A 125 9.70 -0.63 13.61
C GLN A 125 10.61 -1.86 13.64
N VAL A 126 10.05 -3.05 13.40
CA VAL A 126 10.83 -4.29 13.34
C VAL A 126 11.80 -4.29 12.15
N ARG A 127 11.36 -3.80 10.99
CA ARG A 127 12.23 -3.65 9.81
C ARG A 127 13.38 -2.69 10.08
N GLU A 128 13.08 -1.49 10.59
CA GLU A 128 14.09 -0.48 10.92
C GLU A 128 15.14 -1.01 11.90
N ARG A 129 14.69 -1.72 12.94
CA ARG A 129 15.59 -2.36 13.89
C ARG A 129 16.46 -3.43 13.23
N SER A 130 15.91 -4.20 12.31
CA SER A 130 16.66 -5.23 11.58
C SER A 130 17.72 -4.61 10.68
N ASP A 131 17.38 -3.52 9.98
CA ASP A 131 18.30 -2.80 9.11
C ASP A 131 19.50 -2.22 9.91
N VAL A 132 19.24 -1.63 11.08
CA VAL A 132 20.31 -1.15 11.96
C VAL A 132 21.24 -2.29 12.37
N LEU A 133 20.70 -3.43 12.81
CA LEU A 133 21.50 -4.60 13.20
C LEU A 133 22.34 -5.16 12.05
N ILE A 134 21.80 -5.18 10.83
CA ILE A 134 22.54 -5.60 9.64
C ILE A 134 23.72 -4.65 9.40
N ARG A 135 23.50 -3.33 9.48
CA ARG A 135 24.57 -2.33 9.29
C ARG A 135 25.66 -2.43 10.35
N GLU A 136 25.28 -2.65 11.61
CA GLU A 136 26.26 -2.86 12.69
C GLU A 136 27.09 -4.12 12.46
N ALA A 137 26.47 -5.21 12.02
CA ALA A 137 27.17 -6.46 11.69
C ALA A 137 28.12 -6.28 10.49
N GLU A 138 27.69 -5.59 9.43
CA GLU A 138 28.53 -5.24 8.28
C GLU A 138 29.75 -4.42 8.70
N ALA A 139 29.57 -3.40 9.54
CA ALA A 139 30.64 -2.55 10.04
C ALA A 139 31.65 -3.35 10.90
N ALA A 140 31.17 -4.22 11.79
CA ALA A 140 32.03 -5.07 12.62
C ALA A 140 32.84 -6.08 11.77
N LEU A 141 32.22 -6.66 10.74
CA LEU A 141 32.91 -7.55 9.80
C LEU A 141 33.99 -6.81 9.02
N PHE A 142 33.68 -5.59 8.55
CA PHE A 142 34.64 -4.76 7.82
C PHE A 142 35.86 -4.43 8.68
N GLU A 143 35.65 -4.01 9.94
CA GLU A 143 36.75 -3.71 10.87
C GLU A 143 37.61 -4.96 11.13
N ARG A 144 36.98 -6.11 11.37
CA ARG A 144 37.71 -7.37 11.59
C ARG A 144 38.53 -7.78 10.37
N GLN A 145 37.99 -7.61 9.16
CA GLN A 145 38.74 -7.88 7.93
C GLN A 145 39.92 -6.92 7.75
N ARG A 146 39.76 -5.63 8.11
CA ARG A 146 40.86 -4.66 8.07
C ARG A 146 42.00 -5.06 9.00
N LEU A 147 41.69 -5.38 10.26
CA LEU A 147 42.69 -5.83 11.24
C LEU A 147 43.42 -7.10 10.78
N LEU A 148 42.71 -8.06 10.20
CA LEU A 148 43.33 -9.27 9.64
C LEU A 148 44.30 -8.95 8.49
N ARG A 149 43.91 -8.07 7.56
CA ARG A 149 44.78 -7.64 6.45
C ARG A 149 46.03 -6.94 6.96
N GLU A 150 45.90 -6.05 7.94
CA GLU A 150 47.04 -5.35 8.55
C GLU A 150 47.99 -6.33 9.26
N ALA A 151 47.47 -7.32 9.99
CA ALA A 151 48.27 -8.34 10.65
C ALA A 151 49.01 -9.25 9.64
N MET A 152 48.35 -9.60 8.53
CA MET A 152 48.99 -10.36 7.44
C MET A 152 50.11 -9.56 6.77
N ALA A 153 49.89 -8.28 6.48
CA ALA A 153 50.88 -7.41 5.86
C ALA A 153 52.15 -7.25 6.72
N LYS A 154 51.98 -7.10 8.05
CA LYS A 154 53.10 -7.01 9.00
C LYS A 154 53.94 -8.29 9.08
N ARG A 155 53.35 -9.46 8.80
CA ARG A 155 54.07 -10.76 8.80
C ARG A 155 54.88 -10.99 7.53
N THR A 156 54.49 -10.42 6.39
CA THR A 156 55.23 -10.58 5.13
C THR A 156 56.41 -9.62 4.97
N THR A 157 56.47 -8.56 5.79
CA THR A 157 57.56 -7.58 5.80
C THR A 157 58.63 -7.86 6.85
N SER A 158 58.50 -8.95 7.62
CA SER A 158 59.43 -9.38 8.67
C SER A 158 60.13 -10.66 8.26
#